data_AF-A0A6M1YKG6-F1
#
_entry.id   AF-A0A6M1YKG6-F1
#
_cell.length_a   1.000
_cell.length_b   1.000
_cell.length_c   1.000
_cell.angle_alpha   90.00
_cell.angle_beta   90.00
_cell.angle_gamma   90.00
#
_symmetry.space_group_name_H-M   'P 1'
#
loop_
_entity.id
_entity.type
_entity.pdbx_description
1 polymer ?
#
loop_
_entity_poly.entity_id
_entity_poly.type
_entity_poly.pdbx_seq_one_letter_code
_entity_poly.pdbx_strand_id
1 'polypeptide(L)'
;SNADISYQDYELSAAQLRLTLNRTKKDLFTEFKDERVNFLTQMSYLMSMTEKNPNLKSLIEEPLSFDLNHYLNHMDKSFDSAQKDIPNFFTFVDKNVFQKRLTDLFSNISIDKIELEKGYLLDPQLLKINSPIKALMAYDSEGLKKIILSENSLAYPGFINGEIIKDKGAILFRTKDKIFKISKNDNVHLGENLNLNAKIDLNTLENAQSLNDIKLDIQGNFKSFYLEGKISLKNVNLKNFKLLENFQKNPYFYTFSKGNTKKDLDKLPTLDNKKAILLPKNYRNSNVLIGDNGYLSYATMSVSSNQEIRIPIYVAGFYDPGVLPIGNKCVIVPPEITKTINATNSSFSFEGTPMNGVYVWMKDMKKADLLKEKITKELEKENIANFFNVTTYKDFEFSKDLMQQFQSDRTLFTLIAIIILIAACSNIISMLVLLVNDKKKEIAILRSMGASSKSIAVIFGFCGFIMGLFSSIIGIGASIITLKHLDLVIKLLSMIQGHTFFNAAFFGNKLPNDLSYDALIFVIIITPVLALIAGIVPAIKASKVHPSSILRSQ
;
A
#
# COMPACT_ATOMS: atom_id res chain seq x y z
N SER A 1 24.90 25.72 4.49
CA SER A 1 25.97 24.73 4.33
C SER A 1 25.91 23.57 5.36
N ASN A 2 24.74 23.10 5.81
CA ASN A 2 24.66 21.87 6.62
C ASN A 2 23.30 21.15 6.52
N ALA A 3 22.55 21.43 5.45
CA ALA A 3 21.31 20.71 5.17
C ALA A 3 21.59 19.83 3.96
N ASP A 4 21.38 18.52 4.10
CA ASP A 4 21.29 17.57 2.99
C ASP A 4 20.11 18.00 2.11
N ILE A 5 20.36 18.97 1.23
CA ILE A 5 19.40 19.52 0.29
C ILE A 5 19.69 18.87 -1.06
N SER A 6 18.67 18.24 -1.64
CA SER A 6 18.72 17.78 -3.03
C SER A 6 17.68 18.56 -3.82
N TYR A 7 17.94 18.81 -5.09
CA TYR A 7 17.04 19.60 -5.93
C TYR A 7 16.93 19.01 -7.33
N GLN A 8 15.85 19.33 -8.02
CA GLN A 8 15.54 18.78 -9.33
C GLN A 8 14.39 19.51 -10.03
N ASP A 9 14.51 19.61 -11.34
CA ASP A 9 13.45 20.16 -12.20
C ASP A 9 12.25 19.21 -12.26
N TYR A 10 11.06 19.79 -12.27
CA TYR A 10 9.81 19.07 -12.47
C TYR A 10 8.91 19.77 -13.48
N GLU A 11 8.09 18.97 -14.14
CA GLU A 11 6.94 19.43 -14.88
C GLU A 11 5.67 18.81 -14.29
N LEU A 12 4.70 19.67 -14.06
CA LEU A 12 3.38 19.32 -13.59
C LEU A 12 2.36 19.75 -14.63
N SER A 13 1.38 18.90 -14.85
CA SER A 13 0.19 19.24 -15.62
C SER A 13 -1.05 18.87 -14.81
N ALA A 14 -2.15 19.58 -15.04
CA ALA A 14 -3.44 19.26 -14.46
C ALA A 14 -4.49 19.29 -15.57
N ALA A 15 -5.30 18.26 -15.65
CA ALA A 15 -6.37 18.18 -16.63
C ALA A 15 -7.52 17.30 -16.11
N GLN A 16 -8.70 17.49 -16.68
CA GLN A 16 -9.77 16.52 -16.53
C GLN A 16 -9.41 15.29 -17.36
N LEU A 17 -8.91 14.27 -16.68
CA LEU A 17 -8.36 13.09 -17.33
C LEU A 17 -9.36 11.95 -17.30
N ARG A 18 -9.46 11.27 -18.45
CA ARG A 18 -10.15 10.00 -18.58
C ARG A 18 -9.19 8.87 -18.94
N LEU A 19 -9.03 7.93 -18.01
CA LEU A 19 -8.25 6.71 -18.24
C LEU A 19 -9.18 5.61 -18.72
N THR A 20 -9.02 5.19 -19.97
CA THR A 20 -9.77 4.09 -20.58
C THR A 20 -8.82 2.95 -20.88
N LEU A 21 -9.05 1.78 -20.28
CA LEU A 21 -8.25 0.57 -20.49
C LEU A 21 -9.06 -0.45 -21.28
N ASN A 22 -8.39 -1.14 -22.21
CA ASN A 22 -8.96 -2.19 -23.03
C ASN A 22 -8.65 -3.54 -22.41
N ARG A 23 -9.68 -4.38 -22.25
CA ARG A 23 -9.56 -5.70 -21.62
C ARG A 23 -10.18 -6.77 -22.46
N THR A 24 -9.50 -7.91 -22.58
CA THR A 24 -10.10 -9.11 -23.12
C THR A 24 -10.69 -9.91 -21.97
N LYS A 25 -12.02 -9.94 -21.83
CA LYS A 25 -12.67 -10.77 -20.81
C LYS A 25 -12.88 -12.17 -21.38
N LYS A 26 -12.46 -13.18 -20.62
CA LYS A 26 -12.75 -14.59 -20.90
C LYS A 26 -14.13 -14.89 -20.31
N ASP A 27 -15.18 -14.90 -21.14
CA ASP A 27 -16.48 -15.40 -20.71
C ASP A 27 -16.42 -16.92 -20.60
N LEU A 28 -17.03 -17.47 -19.54
CA LEU A 28 -16.95 -18.90 -19.20
C LEU A 28 -17.44 -19.85 -20.31
N PHE A 29 -18.21 -19.35 -21.30
CA PHE A 29 -18.88 -20.18 -22.30
C PHE A 29 -18.87 -19.65 -23.73
N THR A 30 -18.29 -18.48 -24.02
CA THR A 30 -18.26 -17.88 -25.37
C THR A 30 -17.05 -16.96 -25.53
N GLU A 31 -16.65 -16.69 -26.77
CA GLU A 31 -15.43 -16.03 -27.24
C GLU A 31 -14.90 -14.86 -26.37
N PHE A 32 -13.58 -14.64 -26.43
CA PHE A 32 -12.94 -13.49 -25.80
C PHE A 32 -13.64 -12.20 -26.25
N LYS A 33 -14.29 -11.50 -25.33
CA LYS A 33 -14.96 -10.24 -25.62
C LYS A 33 -14.07 -9.09 -25.16
N ASP A 34 -13.73 -8.22 -26.10
CA ASP A 34 -12.96 -7.01 -25.81
C ASP A 34 -13.91 -5.95 -25.22
N GLU A 35 -13.63 -5.51 -24.00
CA GLU A 35 -14.37 -4.49 -23.27
C GLU A 35 -13.48 -3.29 -22.94
N ARG A 36 -14.05 -2.10 -22.95
CA ARG A 36 -13.40 -0.86 -22.51
C ARG A 36 -13.88 -0.51 -21.12
N VAL A 37 -12.95 -0.32 -20.18
CA VAL A 37 -13.25 0.04 -18.80
C VAL A 37 -12.63 1.40 -18.48
N ASN A 38 -13.44 2.29 -17.91
CA ASN A 38 -13.00 3.62 -17.48
C ASN A 38 -12.69 3.62 -15.98
N PHE A 39 -11.50 4.11 -15.60
CA PHE A 39 -11.04 4.10 -14.20
C PHE A 39 -10.84 5.50 -13.61
N LEU A 40 -10.41 6.45 -14.44
CA LEU A 40 -10.20 7.84 -14.05
C LEU A 40 -11.20 8.68 -14.84
N THR A 41 -12.01 9.51 -14.18
CA THR A 41 -12.92 10.47 -14.83
C THR A 41 -13.01 11.75 -13.99
N GLN A 42 -11.87 12.20 -13.47
CA GLN A 42 -11.80 13.33 -12.55
C GLN A 42 -10.60 14.22 -12.86
N MET A 43 -10.61 15.44 -12.31
CA MET A 43 -9.45 16.32 -12.34
C MET A 43 -8.26 15.63 -11.68
N SER A 44 -7.18 15.49 -12.43
CA SER A 44 -6.01 14.70 -12.04
C SER A 44 -4.73 15.41 -12.46
N TYR A 45 -3.71 15.24 -11.64
CA TYR A 45 -2.38 15.78 -11.82
C TYR A 45 -1.50 14.76 -12.53
N LEU A 46 -0.70 15.25 -13.45
CA LEU A 46 0.31 14.50 -14.18
C LEU A 46 1.66 15.02 -13.77
N MET A 47 2.48 14.15 -13.20
CA MET A 47 3.83 14.51 -12.78
C MET A 47 4.85 13.78 -13.64
N SER A 48 5.80 14.54 -14.20
CA SER A 48 6.91 13.97 -14.94
C SER A 48 7.90 13.31 -13.99
N MET A 49 8.31 12.06 -14.26
CA MET A 49 9.47 11.47 -13.58
C MET A 49 10.73 12.18 -13.99
N THR A 50 11.58 12.50 -13.01
CA THR A 50 12.94 12.94 -13.29
C THR A 50 13.92 12.19 -12.36
N GLU A 51 15.14 11.98 -12.86
CA GLU A 51 16.22 11.06 -12.43
C GLU A 51 16.71 11.10 -10.96
N LYS A 52 16.48 12.19 -10.21
CA LYS A 52 17.11 12.48 -8.92
C LYS A 52 16.21 12.32 -7.69
N ASN A 53 14.95 11.87 -7.82
CA ASN A 53 14.07 11.77 -6.65
C ASN A 53 14.52 10.62 -5.72
N PRO A 54 15.05 10.93 -4.51
CA PRO A 54 15.64 9.92 -3.64
C PRO A 54 14.60 8.96 -3.01
N ASN A 55 13.34 9.38 -2.93
CA ASN A 55 12.27 8.64 -2.24
C ASN A 55 11.38 7.84 -3.18
N LEU A 56 11.42 8.15 -4.48
CA LEU A 56 10.58 7.49 -5.48
C LEU A 56 10.81 5.97 -5.53
N LYS A 57 12.07 5.54 -5.35
CA LYS A 57 12.45 4.13 -5.29
C LYS A 57 11.67 3.34 -4.25
N SER A 58 11.44 3.95 -3.08
CA SER A 58 10.70 3.33 -1.98
C SER A 58 9.18 3.36 -2.14
N LEU A 59 8.66 4.16 -3.08
CA LEU A 59 7.22 4.28 -3.31
C LEU A 59 6.73 3.28 -4.36
N ILE A 60 7.58 2.74 -5.24
CA ILE A 60 7.11 1.81 -6.26
C ILE A 60 6.80 0.44 -5.67
N GLU A 61 5.63 -0.05 -6.03
CA GLU A 61 5.16 -1.38 -5.64
C GLU A 61 5.73 -2.44 -6.58
N GLU A 62 6.17 -3.56 -6.02
CA GLU A 62 6.62 -4.69 -6.81
C GLU A 62 5.42 -5.33 -7.56
N PRO A 63 5.67 -5.93 -8.74
CA PRO A 63 4.66 -6.68 -9.48
C PRO A 63 4.20 -7.88 -8.64
N LEU A 64 2.93 -8.26 -8.79
CA LEU A 64 2.38 -9.45 -8.13
C LEU A 64 2.20 -10.58 -9.14
N SER A 65 1.98 -11.80 -8.67
CA SER A 65 1.92 -12.97 -9.55
C SER A 65 0.79 -12.87 -10.59
N PHE A 66 -0.33 -12.23 -10.21
CA PHE A 66 -1.43 -11.97 -11.14
C PHE A 66 -1.05 -10.98 -12.25
N ASP A 67 -0.20 -9.99 -11.97
CA ASP A 67 0.26 -9.01 -12.95
C ASP A 67 1.14 -9.68 -14.02
N LEU A 68 2.03 -10.57 -13.57
CA LEU A 68 2.87 -11.35 -14.48
C LEU A 68 2.04 -12.31 -15.34
N ASN A 69 1.05 -12.98 -14.76
CA ASN A 69 0.14 -13.86 -15.50
C ASN A 69 -0.65 -13.07 -16.55
N HIS A 70 -1.16 -11.89 -16.18
CA HIS A 70 -1.85 -11.01 -17.11
C HIS A 70 -0.94 -10.60 -18.27
N TYR A 71 0.28 -10.17 -17.97
CA TYR A 71 1.25 -9.77 -18.97
C TYR A 71 1.64 -10.92 -19.92
N LEU A 72 1.91 -12.11 -19.39
CA LEU A 72 2.22 -13.29 -20.20
C LEU A 72 1.10 -13.59 -21.20
N ASN A 73 -0.16 -13.50 -20.78
CA ASN A 73 -1.32 -13.75 -21.63
C ASN A 73 -1.58 -12.68 -22.71
N HIS A 74 -0.90 -11.53 -22.64
CA HIS A 74 -1.05 -10.41 -23.58
C HIS A 74 0.23 -10.10 -24.35
N MET A 75 1.31 -10.85 -24.12
CA MET A 75 2.62 -10.55 -24.67
C MET A 75 2.66 -10.70 -26.20
N ASP A 76 1.87 -11.63 -26.74
CA ASP A 76 1.69 -11.90 -28.18
C ASP A 76 0.76 -10.91 -28.89
N LYS A 77 0.11 -10.03 -28.13
CA LYS A 77 -0.77 -8.98 -28.64
C LYS A 77 -0.06 -7.63 -28.70
N SER A 78 -0.25 -6.92 -29.79
CA SER A 78 -0.02 -5.48 -29.92
C SER A 78 -1.35 -4.78 -30.10
N PHE A 79 -1.34 -3.48 -29.86
CA PHE A 79 -2.53 -2.65 -29.96
C PHE A 79 -2.25 -1.58 -31.01
N ASP A 80 -3.00 -1.62 -32.10
CA ASP A 80 -2.87 -0.62 -33.16
C ASP A 80 -3.60 0.67 -32.76
N SER A 81 -2.82 1.69 -32.43
CA SER A 81 -3.33 3.02 -32.07
C SER A 81 -4.05 3.76 -33.21
N ALA A 82 -3.91 3.30 -34.46
CA ALA A 82 -4.55 3.92 -35.64
C ALA A 82 -6.03 3.53 -35.77
N GLN A 83 -6.39 2.33 -35.34
CA GLN A 83 -7.78 1.89 -35.28
C GLN A 83 -8.37 2.38 -33.95
N LYS A 84 -9.09 3.51 -33.98
CA LYS A 84 -9.65 4.11 -32.75
C LYS A 84 -11.07 3.60 -32.43
N ASP A 85 -11.78 3.02 -33.42
CA ASP A 85 -13.23 2.78 -33.37
C ASP A 85 -13.71 1.33 -33.64
N ILE A 86 -12.83 0.37 -33.96
CA ILE A 86 -13.16 -1.04 -34.29
C ILE A 86 -12.93 -2.03 -33.11
N PRO A 87 -13.96 -2.60 -32.46
CA PRO A 87 -13.83 -3.38 -31.20
C PRO A 87 -12.76 -4.49 -31.15
N ASN A 88 -12.34 -5.09 -32.27
CA ASN A 88 -11.27 -6.08 -32.35
C ASN A 88 -9.93 -5.42 -32.71
N PHE A 89 -9.22 -4.87 -31.73
CA PHE A 89 -8.03 -4.02 -31.94
C PHE A 89 -6.67 -4.73 -31.74
N PHE A 90 -6.69 -5.99 -31.32
CA PHE A 90 -5.45 -6.71 -31.03
C PHE A 90 -4.88 -7.34 -32.29
N THR A 91 -3.70 -6.87 -32.70
CA THR A 91 -2.90 -7.48 -33.76
C THR A 91 -1.80 -8.32 -33.14
N PHE A 92 -1.48 -9.47 -33.73
CA PHE A 92 -0.36 -10.28 -33.26
C PHE A 92 0.95 -9.56 -33.53
N VAL A 93 1.86 -9.59 -32.57
CA VAL A 93 3.18 -8.96 -32.73
C VAL A 93 4.07 -9.83 -33.60
N ASP A 94 4.98 -9.19 -34.34
CA ASP A 94 6.04 -9.88 -35.05
C ASP A 94 6.80 -10.84 -34.12
N LYS A 95 7.12 -12.02 -34.66
CA LYS A 95 7.80 -13.11 -33.95
C LYS A 95 9.08 -12.66 -33.23
N ASN A 96 9.90 -11.84 -33.89
CA ASN A 96 11.15 -11.34 -33.31
C ASN A 96 10.91 -10.44 -32.09
N VAL A 97 9.84 -9.64 -32.13
CA VAL A 97 9.47 -8.78 -31.02
C VAL A 97 8.95 -9.64 -29.87
N PHE A 98 8.03 -10.58 -30.14
CA PHE A 98 7.52 -11.51 -29.12
C PHE A 98 8.65 -12.29 -28.41
N GLN A 99 9.59 -12.83 -29.18
CA GLN A 99 10.74 -13.55 -28.64
C GLN A 99 11.64 -12.66 -27.75
N LYS A 100 11.87 -11.41 -28.16
CA LYS A 100 12.60 -10.43 -27.36
C LYS A 100 11.89 -10.17 -26.02
N ARG A 101 10.56 -9.98 -26.03
CA ARG A 101 9.75 -9.79 -24.81
C ARG A 101 9.88 -10.94 -23.83
N LEU A 102 9.81 -12.18 -24.34
CA LEU A 102 9.94 -13.39 -23.55
C LEU A 102 11.32 -13.51 -22.90
N THR A 103 12.37 -13.29 -23.71
CA THR A 103 13.76 -13.37 -23.25
C THR A 103 14.04 -12.30 -22.20
N ASP A 104 13.56 -11.07 -22.40
CA ASP A 104 13.70 -9.96 -21.44
C ASP A 104 12.91 -10.20 -20.14
N LEU A 105 11.77 -10.90 -20.17
CA LEU A 105 11.03 -11.27 -18.96
C LEU A 105 11.80 -12.32 -18.16
N PHE A 106 12.12 -13.45 -18.78
CA PHE A 106 12.61 -14.63 -18.08
C PHE A 106 14.11 -14.59 -17.76
N SER A 107 14.88 -13.72 -18.40
CA SER A 107 16.23 -13.36 -17.94
C SER A 107 16.22 -12.62 -16.59
N ASN A 108 15.07 -12.09 -16.19
CA ASN A 108 14.93 -11.21 -15.03
C ASN A 108 14.04 -11.77 -13.92
N ILE A 109 13.39 -12.92 -14.13
CA ILE A 109 12.50 -13.56 -13.17
C ILE A 109 12.87 -15.03 -13.02
N SER A 110 12.95 -15.51 -11.78
CA SER A 110 12.95 -16.96 -11.50
C SER A 110 11.59 -17.39 -10.97
N ILE A 111 10.97 -18.38 -11.62
CA ILE A 111 9.75 -19.00 -11.12
C ILE A 111 10.13 -20.00 -10.03
N ASP A 112 9.47 -19.90 -8.86
CA ASP A 112 9.61 -20.89 -7.80
C ASP A 112 8.43 -21.87 -7.81
N LYS A 113 7.20 -21.34 -7.96
CA LYS A 113 5.96 -22.11 -7.90
C LYS A 113 4.94 -21.68 -8.93
N ILE A 114 4.26 -22.68 -9.49
CA ILE A 114 3.13 -22.52 -10.40
C ILE A 114 1.86 -23.11 -9.77
N GLU A 115 0.72 -22.71 -10.30
CA GLU A 115 -0.60 -23.23 -10.00
C GLU A 115 -1.27 -23.71 -11.30
N LEU A 116 -1.64 -24.99 -11.31
CA LEU A 116 -2.50 -25.56 -12.34
C LEU A 116 -3.93 -25.47 -11.85
N GLU A 117 -4.80 -24.81 -12.61
CA GLU A 117 -6.21 -24.65 -12.25
C GLU A 117 -6.99 -25.96 -12.41
N LYS A 118 -8.08 -26.08 -11.64
CA LYS A 118 -9.07 -27.15 -11.81
C LYS A 118 -9.53 -27.24 -13.28
N GLY A 119 -9.49 -28.44 -13.83
CA GLY A 119 -9.83 -28.71 -15.22
C GLY A 119 -8.66 -28.67 -16.20
N TYR A 120 -7.44 -28.34 -15.75
CA TYR A 120 -6.24 -28.41 -16.58
C TYR A 120 -6.03 -29.83 -17.13
N LEU A 121 -5.71 -29.93 -18.42
CA LEU A 121 -5.44 -31.18 -19.13
C LEU A 121 -4.00 -31.63 -18.84
N LEU A 122 -3.84 -32.71 -18.09
CA LEU A 122 -2.57 -33.26 -17.69
C LEU A 122 -2.15 -34.41 -18.63
N ASP A 123 -0.90 -34.40 -19.10
CA ASP A 123 -0.33 -35.56 -19.80
C ASP A 123 -0.20 -36.71 -18.79
N PRO A 124 -0.87 -37.87 -19.02
CA PRO A 124 -0.80 -39.02 -18.12
C PRO A 124 0.63 -39.47 -17.82
N GLN A 125 1.58 -39.26 -18.74
CA GLN A 125 2.98 -39.68 -18.60
C GLN A 125 3.72 -38.95 -17.47
N LEU A 126 3.23 -37.80 -17.02
CA LEU A 126 3.82 -37.01 -15.92
C LEU A 126 3.53 -37.61 -14.54
N LEU A 127 2.56 -38.53 -14.43
CA LEU A 127 2.14 -39.15 -13.18
C LEU A 127 3.13 -40.24 -12.73
N LYS A 128 3.90 -39.95 -11.69
CA LYS A 128 4.65 -40.96 -10.92
C LYS A 128 3.76 -41.44 -9.77
N ILE A 129 3.08 -42.56 -10.02
CA ILE A 129 2.14 -43.17 -9.09
C ILE A 129 2.87 -44.13 -8.16
N ASN A 130 3.04 -43.73 -6.90
CA ASN A 130 3.61 -44.58 -5.86
C ASN A 130 2.53 -45.25 -4.99
N SER A 131 1.31 -44.70 -5.00
CA SER A 131 0.13 -45.23 -4.30
C SER A 131 -1.14 -45.05 -5.16
N PRO A 132 -2.19 -45.87 -4.97
CA PRO A 132 -3.44 -45.73 -5.74
C PRO A 132 -4.07 -44.35 -5.56
N ILE A 133 -4.38 -43.67 -6.67
CA ILE A 133 -4.95 -42.31 -6.66
C ILE A 133 -6.44 -42.41 -6.91
N LYS A 134 -7.28 -41.86 -6.02
CA LYS A 134 -8.72 -41.79 -6.27
C LYS A 134 -9.01 -40.88 -7.48
N ALA A 135 -9.82 -41.37 -8.40
CA ALA A 135 -10.20 -40.64 -9.60
C ALA A 135 -11.61 -41.02 -10.07
N LEU A 136 -12.17 -40.14 -10.88
CA LEU A 136 -13.48 -40.28 -11.50
C LEU A 136 -13.31 -40.49 -13.00
N MET A 137 -14.05 -41.41 -13.60
CA MET A 137 -14.02 -41.67 -15.03
C MET A 137 -15.41 -41.53 -15.64
N ALA A 138 -15.55 -40.71 -16.68
CA ALA A 138 -16.72 -40.68 -17.56
C ALA A 138 -16.46 -41.57 -18.78
N TYR A 139 -17.39 -42.47 -19.07
CA TYR A 139 -17.33 -43.43 -20.17
C TYR A 139 -18.63 -43.39 -20.96
N ASP A 140 -18.53 -43.44 -22.29
CA ASP A 140 -19.66 -43.47 -23.22
C ASP A 140 -19.60 -44.74 -24.10
N SER A 141 -20.63 -44.99 -24.89
CA SER A 141 -20.72 -46.13 -25.83
C SER A 141 -19.55 -46.23 -26.82
N GLU A 142 -18.85 -45.12 -27.08
CA GLU A 142 -17.69 -45.02 -27.98
C GLU A 142 -16.31 -45.10 -27.27
N GLY A 143 -16.25 -45.15 -25.94
CA GLY A 143 -14.99 -45.25 -25.19
C GLY A 143 -14.81 -44.26 -24.03
N LEU A 144 -13.56 -44.10 -23.61
CA LEU A 144 -13.16 -43.25 -22.47
C LEU A 144 -13.25 -41.76 -22.86
N LYS A 145 -14.09 -41.00 -22.15
CA LYS A 145 -14.37 -39.59 -22.49
C LYS A 145 -13.54 -38.62 -21.66
N LYS A 146 -13.42 -38.86 -20.35
CA LYS A 146 -12.74 -37.95 -19.40
C LYS A 146 -12.37 -38.65 -18.11
N ILE A 147 -11.18 -38.39 -17.58
CA ILE A 147 -10.76 -38.78 -16.23
C ILE A 147 -10.54 -37.52 -15.41
N ILE A 148 -11.02 -37.49 -14.16
CA ILE A 148 -10.82 -36.39 -13.22
C ILE A 148 -10.09 -36.92 -11.99
N LEU A 149 -8.92 -36.36 -11.72
CA LEU A 149 -8.13 -36.63 -10.52
C LEU A 149 -8.76 -35.87 -9.34
N SER A 150 -9.46 -36.56 -8.46
CA SER A 150 -10.12 -35.96 -7.29
C SER A 150 -10.09 -36.92 -6.12
N GLU A 151 -9.51 -36.49 -4.99
CA GLU A 151 -9.57 -37.27 -3.75
C GLU A 151 -10.92 -37.14 -3.04
N ASN A 152 -11.63 -36.04 -3.28
CA ASN A 152 -13.00 -35.87 -2.83
C ASN A 152 -13.91 -36.72 -3.70
N SER A 153 -14.43 -37.80 -3.10
CA SER A 153 -15.37 -38.76 -3.69
C SER A 153 -16.77 -38.13 -3.83
N LEU A 154 -16.88 -37.06 -4.60
CA LEU A 154 -18.18 -36.50 -4.97
C LEU A 154 -18.75 -37.36 -6.09
N ALA A 155 -19.89 -38.00 -5.83
CA ALA A 155 -20.61 -38.79 -6.82
C ALA A 155 -21.22 -37.83 -7.85
N TYR A 156 -20.56 -37.68 -9.00
CA TYR A 156 -21.12 -36.95 -10.13
C TYR A 156 -21.96 -37.91 -10.99
N PRO A 157 -23.22 -37.57 -11.35
CA PRO A 157 -24.02 -38.39 -12.24
C PRO A 157 -23.29 -38.57 -13.58
N GLY A 158 -23.10 -39.82 -14.01
CA GLY A 158 -22.34 -40.18 -15.22
C GLY A 158 -20.84 -40.43 -15.04
N PHE A 159 -20.32 -40.38 -13.80
CA PHE A 159 -18.92 -40.70 -13.50
C PHE A 159 -18.81 -41.95 -12.60
N ILE A 160 -17.83 -42.80 -12.90
CA ILE A 160 -17.51 -44.01 -12.14
C ILE A 160 -16.33 -43.71 -11.22
N ASN A 161 -16.48 -44.02 -9.93
CA ASN A 161 -15.40 -43.96 -8.95
C ASN A 161 -14.40 -45.11 -9.18
N GLY A 162 -13.11 -44.80 -9.18
CA GLY A 162 -12.05 -45.78 -9.28
C GLY A 162 -10.72 -45.25 -8.74
N GLU A 163 -9.68 -46.07 -8.90
CA GLU A 163 -8.32 -45.75 -8.50
C GLU A 163 -7.38 -45.86 -9.70
N ILE A 164 -6.50 -44.88 -9.87
CA ILE A 164 -5.42 -44.97 -10.84
C ILE A 164 -4.24 -45.67 -10.18
N ILE A 165 -3.80 -46.76 -10.79
CA ILE A 165 -2.64 -47.55 -10.39
C ILE A 165 -1.64 -47.62 -11.56
N LYS A 166 -0.36 -47.81 -11.24
CA LYS A 166 0.67 -48.05 -12.24
C LYS A 166 1.13 -49.50 -12.13
N ASP A 167 0.96 -50.27 -13.21
CA ASP A 167 1.38 -51.67 -13.28
C ASP A 167 2.23 -51.89 -14.53
N LYS A 168 3.43 -52.47 -14.37
CA LYS A 168 4.41 -52.73 -15.45
C LYS A 168 4.65 -51.55 -16.41
N GLY A 169 4.64 -50.33 -15.88
CA GLY A 169 4.85 -49.09 -16.65
C GLY A 169 3.61 -48.53 -17.37
N ALA A 170 2.49 -49.26 -17.37
CA ALA A 170 1.20 -48.76 -17.86
C ALA A 170 0.39 -48.13 -16.72
N ILE A 171 -0.32 -47.04 -17.03
CA ILE A 171 -1.23 -46.38 -16.10
C ILE A 171 -2.63 -46.99 -16.33
N LEU A 172 -3.23 -47.54 -15.27
CA LEU A 172 -4.49 -48.25 -15.32
C LEU A 172 -5.50 -47.59 -14.38
N PHE A 173 -6.75 -47.46 -14.80
CA PHE A 173 -7.87 -47.06 -13.96
C PHE A 173 -8.64 -48.31 -13.51
N ARG A 174 -8.61 -48.59 -12.21
CA ARG A 174 -9.25 -49.75 -11.58
C ARG A 174 -10.55 -49.33 -10.90
N THR A 175 -11.67 -49.90 -11.33
CA THR A 175 -12.95 -49.85 -10.62
C THR A 175 -13.13 -51.14 -9.82
N LYS A 176 -14.25 -51.29 -9.09
CA LYS A 176 -14.56 -52.53 -8.36
C LYS A 176 -14.63 -53.76 -9.26
N ASP A 177 -15.03 -53.58 -10.53
CA ASP A 177 -15.34 -54.70 -11.43
C ASP A 177 -14.51 -54.73 -12.73
N LYS A 178 -13.83 -53.63 -13.11
CA LYS A 178 -13.12 -53.52 -14.40
C LYS A 178 -11.82 -52.72 -14.28
N ILE A 179 -10.88 -53.01 -15.19
CA ILE A 179 -9.62 -52.27 -15.34
C ILE A 179 -9.57 -51.67 -16.74
N PHE A 180 -9.30 -50.38 -16.85
CA PHE A 180 -9.16 -49.65 -18.09
C PHE A 180 -7.72 -49.18 -18.25
N LYS A 181 -7.14 -49.31 -19.45
CA LYS A 181 -5.79 -48.81 -19.73
C LYS A 181 -5.85 -47.35 -20.18
N ILE A 182 -5.07 -46.49 -19.52
CA ILE A 182 -4.98 -45.07 -19.86
C ILE A 182 -3.86 -44.89 -20.89
N SER A 183 -4.22 -44.35 -22.06
CA SER A 183 -3.31 -44.04 -23.16
C SER A 183 -2.87 -42.57 -23.10
N LYS A 184 -1.81 -42.23 -23.84
CA LYS A 184 -1.21 -40.88 -23.85
C LYS A 184 -2.19 -39.77 -24.26
N ASN A 185 -3.16 -40.09 -25.11
CA ASN A 185 -4.13 -39.14 -25.66
C ASN A 185 -5.41 -39.04 -24.83
N ASP A 186 -5.50 -39.72 -23.69
CA ASP A 186 -6.70 -39.72 -22.88
C ASP A 186 -6.82 -38.40 -22.09
N ASN A 187 -8.04 -37.88 -22.01
CA ASN A 187 -8.33 -36.60 -21.37
C ASN A 187 -8.30 -36.71 -19.83
N VAL A 188 -7.11 -36.59 -19.24
CA VAL A 188 -6.94 -36.54 -17.78
C VAL A 188 -6.96 -35.09 -17.30
N HIS A 189 -7.91 -34.78 -16.42
CA HIS A 189 -8.09 -33.44 -15.86
C HIS A 189 -7.84 -33.41 -14.35
N LEU A 190 -7.32 -32.28 -13.87
CA LEU A 190 -7.24 -32.03 -12.43
C LEU A 190 -8.62 -31.67 -11.85
N GLY A 191 -8.99 -32.31 -10.73
CA GLY A 191 -10.22 -32.01 -9.99
C GLY A 191 -10.09 -30.88 -8.98
N GLU A 192 -8.85 -30.51 -8.62
CA GLU A 192 -8.51 -29.45 -7.66
C GLU A 192 -7.33 -28.62 -8.20
N ASN A 193 -7.16 -27.39 -7.69
CA ASN A 193 -5.99 -26.58 -8.00
C ASN A 193 -4.73 -27.22 -7.41
N LEU A 194 -3.66 -27.21 -8.19
CA LEU A 194 -2.43 -27.92 -7.86
C LEU A 194 -1.24 -26.96 -7.90
N ASN A 195 -0.54 -26.82 -6.77
CA ASN A 195 0.67 -26.02 -6.68
C ASN A 195 1.91 -26.89 -6.85
N LEU A 196 2.78 -26.54 -7.80
CA LEU A 196 4.00 -27.30 -8.10
C LEU A 196 5.21 -26.38 -8.08
N ASN A 197 6.39 -26.93 -7.80
CA ASN A 197 7.62 -26.22 -8.07
C ASN A 197 7.92 -26.34 -9.57
N ALA A 198 8.35 -25.25 -10.18
CA ALA A 198 8.67 -25.22 -11.61
C ALA A 198 9.97 -24.50 -11.87
N LYS A 199 10.72 -24.95 -12.87
CA LYS A 199 11.86 -24.25 -13.46
C LYS A 199 11.64 -24.12 -14.96
N ILE A 200 12.10 -23.03 -15.55
CA ILE A 200 11.95 -22.80 -16.98
C ILE A 200 13.08 -23.50 -17.72
N ASP A 201 12.75 -24.21 -18.79
CA ASP A 201 13.74 -24.76 -19.70
C ASP A 201 14.26 -23.64 -20.63
N LEU A 202 15.44 -23.10 -20.29
CA LEU A 202 16.05 -21.96 -21.01
C LEU A 202 16.23 -22.24 -22.50
N ASN A 203 16.45 -23.49 -22.89
CA ASN A 203 16.64 -23.88 -24.30
C ASN A 203 15.36 -23.71 -25.14
N THR A 204 14.19 -23.72 -24.49
CA THR A 204 12.91 -23.54 -25.19
C THR A 204 12.56 -22.08 -25.45
N LEU A 205 13.21 -21.13 -24.77
CA LEU A 205 12.97 -19.70 -24.99
C LEU A 205 13.49 -19.18 -26.33
N GLU A 206 14.66 -19.65 -26.76
CA GLU A 206 15.33 -19.13 -27.96
C GLU A 206 14.62 -19.51 -29.26
N ASN A 207 13.70 -20.46 -29.23
CA ASN A 207 12.98 -20.96 -30.40
C ASN A 207 11.45 -20.84 -30.30
N ALA A 208 10.93 -20.29 -29.20
CA ALA A 208 9.50 -20.19 -28.97
C ALA A 208 8.82 -19.21 -29.93
N GLN A 209 7.76 -19.67 -30.61
CA GLN A 209 6.91 -18.83 -31.47
C GLN A 209 5.58 -18.48 -30.79
N SER A 210 5.18 -19.30 -29.81
CA SER A 210 4.00 -19.10 -28.98
C SER A 210 4.30 -19.51 -27.54
N LEU A 211 3.45 -19.07 -26.60
CA LEU A 211 3.44 -19.54 -25.21
C LEU A 211 3.39 -21.08 -25.10
N ASN A 212 2.84 -21.75 -26.11
CA ASN A 212 2.78 -23.21 -26.19
C ASN A 212 4.16 -23.87 -26.24
N ASP A 213 5.14 -23.22 -26.86
CA ASP A 213 6.45 -23.81 -27.17
C ASP A 213 7.39 -23.80 -25.95
N ILE A 214 7.06 -22.97 -24.95
CA ILE A 214 7.82 -22.81 -23.72
C ILE A 214 7.49 -23.95 -22.78
N LYS A 215 8.51 -24.68 -22.34
CA LYS A 215 8.37 -25.80 -21.42
C LYS A 215 8.88 -25.45 -20.02
N LEU A 216 8.10 -25.85 -19.02
CA LEU A 216 8.45 -25.80 -17.62
C LEU A 216 8.77 -27.21 -17.11
N ASP A 217 9.95 -27.38 -16.54
CA ASP A 217 10.30 -28.54 -15.74
C ASP A 217 9.60 -28.43 -14.40
N ILE A 218 8.62 -29.29 -14.17
CA ILE A 218 7.85 -29.34 -12.93
C ILE A 218 8.31 -30.48 -12.05
N GLN A 219 8.35 -30.22 -10.75
CA GLN A 219 8.44 -31.24 -9.73
C GLN A 219 7.51 -30.91 -8.57
N GLY A 220 6.77 -31.88 -8.07
CA GLY A 220 5.96 -31.64 -6.88
C GLY A 220 5.19 -32.86 -6.40
N ASN A 221 5.15 -33.01 -5.08
CA ASN A 221 4.26 -33.96 -4.43
C ASN A 221 2.88 -33.33 -4.31
N PHE A 222 1.87 -34.05 -4.77
CA PHE A 222 0.48 -33.75 -4.50
C PHE A 222 -0.16 -34.93 -3.80
N LYS A 223 -0.27 -34.82 -2.48
CA LYS A 223 -0.93 -35.79 -1.62
C LYS A 223 -0.45 -37.23 -1.92
N SER A 224 -1.26 -38.03 -2.60
CA SER A 224 -1.01 -39.44 -2.94
C SER A 224 -0.15 -39.69 -4.19
N PHE A 225 0.29 -38.66 -4.93
CA PHE A 225 1.11 -38.83 -6.12
C PHE A 225 2.17 -37.75 -6.33
N TYR A 226 3.18 -38.09 -7.12
CA TYR A 226 4.27 -37.19 -7.47
C TYR A 226 4.23 -36.88 -8.96
N LEU A 227 4.40 -35.61 -9.31
CA LEU A 227 4.47 -35.15 -10.69
C LEU A 227 5.88 -34.70 -11.00
N GLU A 228 6.43 -35.23 -12.09
CA GLU A 228 7.72 -34.81 -12.61
C GLU A 228 7.71 -34.89 -14.14
N GLY A 229 8.15 -33.81 -14.78
CA GLY A 229 8.34 -33.76 -16.22
C GLY A 229 8.13 -32.36 -16.79
N LYS A 230 7.86 -32.27 -18.09
CA LYS A 230 7.74 -31.00 -18.81
C LYS A 230 6.29 -30.69 -19.15
N ILE A 231 5.82 -29.50 -18.77
CA ILE A 231 4.51 -28.96 -19.17
C ILE A 231 4.68 -27.68 -19.98
N SER A 232 3.69 -27.35 -20.81
CA SER A 232 3.67 -26.05 -21.50
C SER A 232 3.32 -24.92 -20.53
N LEU A 233 3.83 -23.71 -20.77
CA LEU A 233 3.50 -22.52 -19.98
C LEU A 233 2.05 -22.04 -20.23
N LYS A 234 1.43 -22.40 -21.36
CA LYS A 234 0.06 -21.98 -21.67
C LYS A 234 -0.94 -22.52 -20.65
N ASN A 235 -1.84 -21.65 -20.18
CA ASN A 235 -2.85 -21.96 -19.15
C ASN A 235 -2.27 -22.38 -17.79
N VAL A 236 -1.02 -22.00 -17.50
CA VAL A 236 -0.38 -22.17 -16.19
C VAL A 236 -0.29 -20.81 -15.51
N ASN A 237 -0.73 -20.72 -14.26
CA ASN A 237 -0.61 -19.51 -13.47
C ASN A 237 0.68 -19.55 -12.65
N LEU A 238 1.46 -18.47 -12.70
CA LEU A 238 2.55 -18.23 -11.76
C LEU A 238 1.96 -17.92 -10.40
N LYS A 239 2.46 -18.58 -9.35
CA LYS A 239 2.02 -18.36 -7.96
C LYS A 239 3.07 -17.63 -7.15
N ASN A 240 4.33 -18.05 -7.26
CA ASN A 240 5.46 -17.39 -6.60
C ASN A 240 6.63 -17.27 -7.56
N PHE A 241 7.25 -16.10 -7.57
CA PHE A 241 8.42 -15.79 -8.36
C PHE A 241 9.37 -14.91 -7.55
N LYS A 242 10.64 -14.89 -7.95
CA LYS A 242 11.63 -13.95 -7.43
C LYS A 242 12.13 -13.06 -8.56
N LEU A 243 12.26 -11.78 -8.27
CA LEU A 243 12.88 -10.81 -9.15
C LEU A 243 14.40 -10.93 -9.04
N LEU A 244 15.09 -11.00 -10.18
CA LEU A 244 16.55 -11.03 -10.26
C LEU A 244 17.10 -9.60 -10.33
N GLU A 245 18.38 -9.41 -9.98
CA GLU A 245 19.00 -8.07 -9.87
C GLU A 245 18.95 -7.25 -11.18
N ASN A 246 18.90 -7.91 -12.34
CA ASN A 246 18.89 -7.30 -13.68
C ASN A 246 17.51 -6.84 -14.21
N PHE A 247 16.44 -6.98 -13.42
CA PHE A 247 15.07 -6.65 -13.84
C PHE A 247 14.88 -5.20 -14.32
N GLN A 248 15.82 -4.31 -13.99
CA GLN A 248 15.85 -2.90 -14.40
C GLN A 248 15.81 -2.67 -15.93
N LYS A 249 16.17 -3.66 -16.75
CA LYS A 249 16.19 -3.54 -18.22
C LYS A 249 14.89 -3.94 -18.90
N ASN A 250 13.85 -4.34 -18.16
CA ASN A 250 12.61 -4.82 -18.77
C ASN A 250 11.78 -3.65 -19.36
N PRO A 251 11.44 -3.66 -20.66
CA PRO A 251 10.69 -2.57 -21.29
C PRO A 251 9.18 -2.56 -20.94
N TYR A 252 8.67 -3.55 -20.21
CA TYR A 252 7.22 -3.68 -19.94
C TYR A 252 6.84 -3.45 -18.48
N PHE A 253 7.77 -3.73 -17.57
CA PHE A 253 7.57 -3.56 -16.13
C PHE A 253 8.49 -2.48 -15.63
N TYR A 254 7.92 -1.47 -14.98
CA TYR A 254 8.73 -0.52 -14.25
C TYR A 254 8.85 -0.98 -12.80
N THR A 255 10.03 -1.50 -12.43
CA THR A 255 10.33 -1.82 -11.03
C THR A 255 11.69 -1.26 -10.66
N PHE A 256 11.80 -0.77 -9.43
CA PHE A 256 13.08 -0.39 -8.87
C PHE A 256 13.69 -1.58 -8.11
N SER A 257 14.69 -2.26 -8.68
CA SER A 257 15.50 -3.18 -7.87
C SER A 257 16.40 -2.41 -6.90
N LYS A 258 16.59 -2.97 -5.70
CA LYS A 258 17.40 -2.51 -4.57
C LYS A 258 18.92 -2.53 -4.84
N GLY A 259 19.37 -2.13 -6.03
CA GLY A 259 20.78 -2.01 -6.44
C GLY A 259 21.23 -0.56 -6.64
N ASN A 260 22.52 -0.30 -6.43
CA ASN A 260 23.15 1.02 -6.28
C ASN A 260 23.68 1.61 -7.61
N THR A 261 23.09 1.24 -8.75
CA THR A 261 23.57 1.64 -10.08
C THR A 261 22.76 2.83 -10.62
N LYS A 262 23.29 4.02 -10.32
CA LYS A 262 22.82 5.38 -10.66
C LYS A 262 22.66 5.72 -12.16
N LYS A 263 22.61 4.76 -13.11
CA LYS A 263 22.90 5.10 -14.53
C LYS A 263 21.93 4.65 -15.62
N ASP A 264 20.86 3.90 -15.35
CA ASP A 264 19.90 3.50 -16.40
C ASP A 264 18.44 3.44 -15.90
N LEU A 265 18.08 4.14 -14.82
CA LEU A 265 16.74 4.08 -14.19
C LEU A 265 15.76 5.13 -14.76
N ASP A 266 16.12 5.74 -15.89
CA ASP A 266 16.01 7.18 -16.05
C ASP A 266 14.84 7.65 -16.93
N LYS A 267 14.11 6.74 -17.59
CA LYS A 267 12.89 7.06 -18.34
C LYS A 267 11.86 5.94 -18.23
N LEU A 268 10.60 6.33 -18.06
CA LEU A 268 9.47 5.41 -18.21
C LEU A 268 9.54 4.77 -19.60
N PRO A 269 9.45 3.43 -19.71
CA PRO A 269 9.67 2.75 -20.97
C PRO A 269 8.62 3.13 -22.01
N THR A 270 9.03 3.12 -23.27
CA THR A 270 8.12 3.33 -24.40
C THR A 270 8.01 2.05 -25.18
N LEU A 271 6.79 1.66 -25.48
CA LEU A 271 6.49 0.36 -26.05
C LEU A 271 5.55 0.47 -27.22
N ASP A 272 5.98 0.04 -28.41
CA ASP A 272 5.15 0.05 -29.62
C ASP A 272 4.43 1.41 -29.82
N ASN A 273 5.16 2.52 -29.66
CA ASN A 273 4.66 3.91 -29.67
C ASN A 273 3.72 4.32 -28.51
N LYS A 274 3.48 3.44 -27.53
CA LYS A 274 2.75 3.75 -26.30
C LYS A 274 3.68 4.24 -25.22
N LYS A 275 3.14 5.10 -24.36
CA LYS A 275 3.86 5.65 -23.22
C LYS A 275 3.52 4.88 -21.94
N ALA A 276 4.53 4.46 -21.18
CA ALA A 276 4.32 3.87 -19.87
C ALA A 276 3.76 4.92 -18.90
N ILE A 277 2.81 4.52 -18.07
CA ILE A 277 2.32 5.31 -16.93
C ILE A 277 2.44 4.51 -15.63
N LEU A 278 2.63 5.21 -14.51
CA LEU A 278 2.47 4.61 -13.18
C LEU A 278 1.23 5.16 -12.50
N LEU A 279 0.46 4.23 -11.96
CA LEU A 279 -0.78 4.53 -11.28
C LEU A 279 -0.64 4.38 -9.76
N PRO A 280 -1.43 5.12 -8.98
CA PRO A 280 -1.56 4.88 -7.55
C PRO A 280 -2.01 3.44 -7.26
N LYS A 281 -1.51 2.86 -6.16
CA LYS A 281 -1.83 1.49 -5.72
C LYS A 281 -3.33 1.18 -5.65
N ASN A 282 -4.17 2.18 -5.39
CA ASN A 282 -5.62 2.01 -5.33
C ASN A 282 -6.24 1.54 -6.67
N TYR A 283 -5.64 1.90 -7.81
CA TYR A 283 -6.09 1.39 -9.12
C TYR A 283 -5.90 -0.12 -9.22
N ARG A 284 -4.87 -0.67 -8.58
CA ARG A 284 -4.67 -2.12 -8.45
C ARG A 284 -5.82 -2.79 -7.70
N ASN A 285 -6.32 -2.15 -6.64
CA ASN A 285 -7.50 -2.62 -5.89
C ASN A 285 -8.78 -2.54 -6.73
N SER A 286 -8.86 -1.58 -7.65
CA SER A 286 -9.91 -1.50 -8.68
C SER A 286 -9.70 -2.49 -9.83
N ASN A 287 -8.85 -3.50 -9.65
CA ASN A 287 -8.56 -4.55 -10.62
C ASN A 287 -7.82 -4.06 -11.87
N VAL A 288 -7.08 -2.93 -11.82
CA VAL A 288 -6.11 -2.54 -12.87
C VAL A 288 -4.89 -3.44 -12.79
N LEU A 289 -4.43 -3.92 -13.95
CA LEU A 289 -3.35 -4.90 -14.07
C LEU A 289 -2.17 -4.28 -14.82
N ILE A 290 -0.96 -4.71 -14.48
CA ILE A 290 0.23 -4.31 -15.26
C ILE A 290 0.12 -4.91 -16.67
N GLY A 291 0.48 -4.11 -17.68
CA GLY A 291 0.34 -4.45 -19.10
C GLY A 291 -1.03 -4.13 -19.70
N ASP A 292 -2.00 -3.62 -18.91
CA ASP A 292 -3.25 -3.08 -19.45
C ASP A 292 -2.94 -1.98 -20.48
N ASN A 293 -3.51 -2.11 -21.68
CA ASN A 293 -3.35 -1.15 -22.78
C ASN A 293 -4.55 -0.22 -22.84
N GLY A 294 -4.34 1.05 -23.20
CA GLY A 294 -5.46 1.98 -23.25
C GLY A 294 -5.10 3.37 -23.75
N TYR A 295 -5.94 4.32 -23.38
CA TYR A 295 -5.80 5.73 -23.72
C TYR A 295 -5.94 6.60 -22.48
N LEU A 296 -5.06 7.59 -22.37
CA LEU A 296 -5.26 8.75 -21.51
C LEU A 296 -5.92 9.84 -22.35
N SER A 297 -7.15 10.18 -22.01
CA SER A 297 -7.94 11.17 -22.74
C SER A 297 -8.07 12.45 -21.94
N TYR A 298 -7.91 13.60 -22.59
CA TYR A 298 -8.14 14.90 -21.97
C TYR A 298 -8.95 15.80 -22.91
N ALA A 299 -9.78 16.65 -22.33
CA ALA A 299 -10.57 17.61 -23.08
C ALA A 299 -9.75 18.87 -23.36
N THR A 300 -9.78 19.34 -24.61
CA THR A 300 -9.26 20.63 -25.02
C THR A 300 -10.40 21.49 -25.53
N MET A 301 -10.50 22.71 -25.02
CA MET A 301 -11.51 23.66 -25.45
C MET A 301 -10.95 24.51 -26.58
N SER A 302 -11.55 24.39 -27.77
CA SER A 302 -11.38 25.36 -28.86
C SER A 302 -12.61 26.28 -28.92
N VAL A 303 -12.48 27.46 -29.55
CA VAL A 303 -13.56 28.46 -29.68
C VAL A 303 -14.82 27.86 -30.35
N SER A 304 -14.67 26.80 -31.15
CA SER A 304 -15.75 26.17 -31.91
C SER A 304 -16.22 24.81 -31.41
N SER A 305 -15.41 24.09 -30.61
CA SER A 305 -15.75 22.73 -30.16
C SER A 305 -14.91 22.26 -28.98
N ASN A 306 -15.49 21.39 -28.14
CA ASN A 306 -14.75 20.62 -27.15
C ASN A 306 -14.20 19.36 -27.82
N GLN A 307 -12.89 19.26 -27.99
CA GLN A 307 -12.23 18.11 -28.62
C GLN A 307 -11.52 17.27 -27.57
N GLU A 308 -11.80 15.97 -27.59
CA GLU A 308 -11.12 15.00 -26.74
C GLU A 308 -9.86 14.48 -27.44
N ILE A 309 -8.69 14.78 -26.87
CA ILE A 309 -7.40 14.25 -27.34
C ILE A 309 -7.09 12.96 -26.57
N ARG A 310 -6.68 11.92 -27.29
CA ARG A 310 -6.35 10.61 -26.72
C ARG A 310 -4.87 10.28 -26.94
N ILE A 311 -4.16 9.99 -25.86
CA ILE A 311 -2.75 9.58 -25.87
C ILE A 311 -2.68 8.07 -25.59
N PRO A 312 -2.06 7.25 -26.47
CA PRO A 312 -1.92 5.82 -26.25
C PRO A 312 -0.93 5.53 -25.11
N ILE A 313 -1.38 4.74 -24.13
CA ILE A 313 -0.63 4.42 -22.92
C ILE A 313 -0.71 2.94 -22.58
N TYR A 314 0.20 2.48 -21.72
CA TYR A 314 0.09 1.20 -21.03
C TYR A 314 0.46 1.35 -19.56
N VAL A 315 -0.14 0.51 -18.71
CA VAL A 315 0.14 0.49 -17.28
C VAL A 315 1.45 -0.26 -17.04
N ALA A 316 2.50 0.45 -16.65
CA ALA A 316 3.83 -0.14 -16.42
C ALA A 316 4.06 -0.57 -14.97
N GLY A 317 3.28 -0.04 -14.03
CA GLY A 317 3.43 -0.34 -12.61
C GLY A 317 2.56 0.53 -11.71
N PHE A 318 2.70 0.27 -10.41
CA PHE A 318 1.99 1.01 -9.37
C PHE A 318 2.98 1.65 -8.40
N TYR A 319 2.56 2.73 -7.77
CA TYR A 319 3.29 3.31 -6.64
C TYR A 319 2.34 3.56 -5.46
N ASP A 320 2.88 3.47 -4.25
CA ASP A 320 2.23 3.83 -3.02
C ASP A 320 2.29 5.36 -2.85
N PRO A 321 1.15 6.07 -2.95
CA PRO A 321 1.12 7.51 -2.74
C PRO A 321 1.20 7.90 -1.24
N GLY A 322 1.17 6.94 -0.33
CA GLY A 322 1.06 7.18 1.11
C GLY A 322 -0.38 7.56 1.50
N VAL A 323 -0.61 8.83 1.86
CA VAL A 323 -1.87 9.27 2.46
C VAL A 323 -3.00 9.36 1.40
N LEU A 324 -4.07 8.58 1.60
CA LEU A 324 -5.16 8.33 0.63
C LEU A 324 -5.74 9.56 -0.11
N PRO A 325 -6.05 10.68 0.56
CA PRO A 325 -6.64 11.86 -0.09
C PRO A 325 -5.80 12.46 -1.24
N ILE A 326 -4.47 12.25 -1.25
CA ILE A 326 -3.60 12.67 -2.37
C ILE A 326 -3.57 11.59 -3.46
N GLY A 327 -3.78 10.33 -3.06
CA GLY A 327 -3.35 9.18 -3.80
C GLY A 327 -3.95 9.02 -5.18
N ASN A 328 -5.28 9.16 -5.34
CA ASN A 328 -5.93 8.80 -6.60
C ASN A 328 -5.88 9.87 -7.69
N LYS A 329 -5.31 11.03 -7.41
CA LYS A 329 -5.33 12.16 -8.34
C LYS A 329 -4.01 12.34 -9.09
N CYS A 330 -2.91 11.78 -8.59
CA CYS A 330 -1.61 11.94 -9.23
C CYS A 330 -1.30 10.72 -10.10
N VAL A 331 -0.95 10.95 -11.35
CA VAL A 331 -0.48 9.92 -12.28
C VAL A 331 0.92 10.31 -12.73
N ILE A 332 1.83 9.36 -12.68
CA ILE A 332 3.20 9.60 -13.08
C ILE A 332 3.34 9.24 -14.55
N VAL A 333 3.83 10.19 -15.35
CA VAL A 333 3.92 10.07 -16.82
C VAL A 333 5.26 10.55 -17.36
N PRO A 334 5.61 10.21 -18.61
CA PRO A 334 6.77 10.80 -19.27
C PRO A 334 6.59 12.31 -19.48
N PRO A 335 7.67 13.11 -19.46
CA PRO A 335 7.60 14.57 -19.63
C PRO A 335 7.00 15.00 -20.98
N GLU A 336 7.03 14.14 -21.99
CA GLU A 336 6.39 14.41 -23.28
C GLU A 336 4.86 14.57 -23.15
N ILE A 337 4.22 13.80 -22.26
CA ILE A 337 2.78 13.88 -22.02
C ILE A 337 2.45 15.20 -21.31
N THR A 338 3.20 15.57 -20.27
CA THR A 338 2.99 16.84 -19.55
C THR A 338 3.19 18.04 -20.47
N LYS A 339 4.26 18.04 -21.29
CA LYS A 339 4.50 19.10 -22.29
C LYS A 339 3.38 19.23 -23.30
N THR A 340 2.89 18.10 -23.83
CA THR A 340 1.81 18.10 -24.82
C THR A 340 0.54 18.70 -24.22
N ILE A 341 0.15 18.25 -23.02
CA ILE A 341 -1.06 18.74 -22.35
C ILE A 341 -0.92 20.21 -21.96
N ASN A 342 0.24 20.62 -21.44
CA ASN A 342 0.51 22.01 -21.07
C ASN A 342 0.49 22.95 -22.28
N ALA A 343 1.00 22.50 -23.43
CA ALA A 343 0.94 23.27 -24.68
C ALA A 343 -0.50 23.46 -25.20
N THR A 344 -1.38 22.49 -24.97
CA THR A 344 -2.80 22.57 -25.37
C THR A 344 -3.69 23.29 -24.36
N ASN A 345 -3.34 23.23 -23.08
CA ASN A 345 -4.13 23.77 -21.97
C ASN A 345 -3.62 25.14 -21.50
N SER A 346 -3.08 25.97 -22.39
CA SER A 346 -2.54 27.31 -22.05
C SER A 346 -3.55 28.22 -21.33
N SER A 347 -4.86 27.94 -21.47
CA SER A 347 -5.95 28.67 -20.79
C SER A 347 -6.36 28.05 -19.44
N PHE A 348 -5.86 26.87 -19.10
CA PHE A 348 -6.19 26.09 -17.90
C PHE A 348 -4.97 25.99 -16.96
N SER A 349 -4.38 27.13 -16.61
CA SER A 349 -3.57 27.19 -15.39
C SER A 349 -4.53 27.11 -14.20
N PHE A 350 -4.82 25.91 -13.72
CA PHE A 350 -5.65 25.75 -12.53
C PHE A 350 -4.97 26.48 -11.35
N GLU A 351 -5.64 27.53 -10.88
CA GLU A 351 -5.38 28.24 -9.61
C GLU A 351 -3.92 28.68 -9.36
N GLY A 352 -3.18 29.04 -10.42
CA GLY A 352 -1.83 29.61 -10.28
C GLY A 352 -0.73 28.61 -9.91
N THR A 353 -0.99 27.30 -10.06
CA THR A 353 0.05 26.29 -9.85
C THR A 353 1.09 26.37 -10.98
N PRO A 354 2.38 26.60 -10.69
CA PRO A 354 3.41 26.67 -11.70
C PRO A 354 3.56 25.29 -12.39
N MET A 355 3.44 25.29 -13.71
CA MET A 355 3.48 24.07 -14.54
C MET A 355 4.90 23.48 -14.66
N ASN A 356 5.90 24.25 -14.31
CA ASN A 356 7.30 23.90 -14.29
C ASN A 356 7.98 24.54 -13.07
N GLY A 357 9.02 23.90 -12.55
CA GLY A 357 9.77 24.47 -11.45
C GLY A 357 10.89 23.56 -10.97
N VAL A 358 11.43 23.89 -9.80
CA VAL A 358 12.49 23.12 -9.14
C VAL A 358 11.98 22.63 -7.80
N TYR A 359 11.92 21.31 -7.61
CA TYR A 359 11.70 20.71 -6.30
C TYR A 359 13.00 20.78 -5.49
N VAL A 360 12.85 21.10 -4.21
CA VAL A 360 13.94 21.11 -3.24
C VAL A 360 13.55 20.20 -2.09
N TRP A 361 14.22 19.06 -1.96
CA TRP A 361 14.00 18.11 -0.87
C TRP A 361 14.90 18.40 0.31
N MET A 362 14.34 18.16 1.49
CA MET A 362 15.05 18.24 2.76
C MET A 362 14.60 17.11 3.67
N LYS A 363 15.51 16.64 4.54
CA LYS A 363 15.18 15.62 5.55
C LYS A 363 14.25 16.15 6.64
N ASP A 364 14.40 17.41 7.03
CA ASP A 364 13.66 18.02 8.15
C ASP A 364 12.61 19.01 7.64
N MET A 365 11.37 18.52 7.52
CA MET A 365 10.22 19.29 7.04
C MET A 365 9.86 20.48 7.95
N LYS A 366 10.25 20.47 9.23
CA LYS A 366 9.95 21.59 10.15
C LYS A 366 10.69 22.87 9.78
N LYS A 367 11.79 22.76 9.04
CA LYS A 367 12.62 23.90 8.59
C LYS A 367 12.22 24.41 7.20
N ALA A 368 11.13 23.89 6.61
CA ALA A 368 10.70 24.29 5.27
C ALA A 368 10.40 25.80 5.17
N ASP A 369 9.74 26.37 6.16
CA ASP A 369 9.40 27.81 6.16
C ASP A 369 10.66 28.68 6.25
N LEU A 370 11.62 28.29 7.10
CA LEU A 370 12.92 28.96 7.21
C LEU A 370 13.74 28.86 5.92
N LEU A 371 13.62 27.76 5.20
CA LEU A 371 14.28 27.57 3.91
C LEU A 371 13.63 28.42 2.82
N LYS A 372 12.29 28.47 2.78
CA LYS A 372 11.52 29.35 1.89
C LYS A 372 11.98 30.80 2.06
N GLU A 373 12.01 31.32 3.28
CA GLU A 373 12.50 32.68 3.54
C GLU A 373 13.93 32.92 3.06
N LYS A 374 14.83 31.94 3.26
CA LYS A 374 16.23 32.06 2.79
C LYS A 374 16.32 32.06 1.27
N ILE A 375 15.58 31.18 0.59
CA ILE A 375 15.56 31.11 -0.87
C ILE A 375 14.97 32.40 -1.44
N THR A 376 13.85 32.89 -0.91
CA THR A 376 13.24 34.14 -1.34
C THR A 376 14.21 35.32 -1.18
N LYS A 377 14.91 35.43 -0.04
CA LYS A 377 15.92 36.48 0.16
C LYS A 377 17.09 36.40 -0.83
N GLU A 378 17.57 35.20 -1.18
CA GLU A 378 18.62 35.07 -2.18
C GLU A 378 18.12 35.39 -3.60
N LEU A 379 16.88 35.02 -3.93
CA LEU A 379 16.26 35.38 -5.21
C LEU A 379 16.03 36.89 -5.34
N GLU A 380 15.71 37.58 -4.24
CA GLU A 380 15.57 39.04 -4.18
C GLU A 380 16.93 39.73 -4.40
N LYS A 381 18.01 39.23 -3.80
CA LYS A 381 19.36 39.77 -3.99
C LYS A 381 19.82 39.68 -5.46
N GLU A 382 19.50 38.58 -6.12
CA GLU A 382 19.85 38.34 -7.53
C GLU A 382 18.84 38.99 -8.52
N ASN A 383 17.86 39.75 -8.04
CA ASN A 383 16.81 40.41 -8.85
C ASN A 383 15.97 39.44 -9.73
N ILE A 384 15.89 38.16 -9.36
CA ILE A 384 15.13 37.13 -10.10
C ILE A 384 13.86 36.68 -9.35
N ALA A 385 13.56 37.28 -8.20
CA ALA A 385 12.38 36.96 -7.40
C ALA A 385 11.05 37.03 -8.17
N ASN A 386 10.91 37.95 -9.14
CA ASN A 386 9.69 38.08 -9.93
C ASN A 386 9.41 36.90 -10.87
N PHE A 387 10.41 36.08 -11.19
CA PHE A 387 10.27 34.93 -12.08
C PHE A 387 9.99 33.62 -11.34
N PHE A 388 10.16 33.60 -10.01
CA PHE A 388 10.06 32.39 -9.21
C PHE A 388 9.05 32.56 -8.08
N ASN A 389 8.03 31.69 -8.05
CA ASN A 389 7.16 31.55 -6.89
C ASN A 389 7.70 30.44 -5.97
N VAL A 390 8.13 30.82 -4.76
CA VAL A 390 8.68 29.87 -3.78
C VAL A 390 7.56 29.36 -2.87
N THR A 391 7.10 28.14 -3.12
CA THR A 391 6.04 27.48 -2.33
C THR A 391 6.59 26.33 -1.50
N THR A 392 5.96 26.03 -0.36
CA THR A 392 6.29 24.85 0.46
C THR A 392 5.29 23.71 0.22
N TYR A 393 5.59 22.53 0.78
CA TYR A 393 4.66 21.41 0.84
C TYR A 393 3.34 21.75 1.56
N LYS A 394 3.25 22.84 2.35
CA LYS A 394 2.00 23.26 3.00
C LYS A 394 1.10 24.07 2.07
N ASP A 395 1.72 24.73 1.09
CA ASP A 395 1.06 25.65 0.17
C ASP A 395 0.52 24.90 -1.06
N PHE A 396 1.00 23.68 -1.31
CA PHE A 396 0.61 22.87 -2.45
C PHE A 396 -0.81 22.34 -2.30
N GLU A 397 -1.63 22.42 -3.35
CA GLU A 397 -3.07 22.18 -3.29
C GLU A 397 -3.44 20.79 -2.73
N PHE A 398 -2.78 19.72 -3.20
CA PHE A 398 -3.08 18.35 -2.73
C PHE A 398 -2.81 18.15 -1.23
N SER A 399 -1.85 18.89 -0.67
CA SER A 399 -1.45 18.74 0.72
C SER A 399 -2.08 19.81 1.60
N LYS A 400 -2.51 20.94 1.06
CA LYS A 400 -3.10 22.04 1.80
C LYS A 400 -4.31 21.59 2.62
N ASP A 401 -5.26 20.91 2.00
CA ASP A 401 -6.47 20.41 2.68
C ASP A 401 -6.10 19.44 3.82
N LEU A 402 -5.13 18.57 3.58
CA LEU A 402 -4.66 17.62 4.60
C LEU A 402 -3.88 18.27 5.72
N MET A 403 -3.02 19.24 5.40
CA MET A 403 -2.28 19.98 6.40
C MET A 403 -3.24 20.81 7.26
N GLN A 404 -4.27 21.41 6.66
CA GLN A 404 -5.32 22.11 7.39
C GLN A 404 -6.12 21.15 8.28
N GLN A 405 -6.45 19.96 7.80
CA GLN A 405 -7.09 18.92 8.60
C GLN A 405 -6.21 18.51 9.79
N PHE A 406 -4.94 18.17 9.58
CA PHE A 406 -4.03 17.79 10.66
C PHE A 406 -3.78 18.91 11.67
N GLN A 407 -3.72 20.17 11.23
CA GLN A 407 -3.61 21.31 12.12
C GLN A 407 -4.87 21.45 12.98
N SER A 408 -6.05 21.26 12.39
CA SER A 408 -7.34 21.31 13.09
C SER A 408 -7.49 20.16 14.09
N ASP A 409 -7.10 18.94 13.70
CA ASP A 409 -7.10 17.78 14.60
C ASP A 409 -6.14 18.02 15.78
N ARG A 410 -4.95 18.58 15.52
CA ARG A 410 -3.98 18.91 16.57
C ARG A 410 -4.53 19.94 17.56
N THR A 411 -5.21 20.99 17.10
CA THR A 411 -5.81 21.98 18.00
C THR A 411 -6.96 21.38 18.80
N LEU A 412 -7.82 20.57 18.19
CA LEU A 412 -8.89 19.85 18.89
C LEU A 412 -8.36 18.94 19.99
N PHE A 413 -7.37 18.09 19.69
CA PHE A 413 -6.77 17.21 20.71
C PHE A 413 -6.06 17.99 21.81
N THR A 414 -5.41 19.11 21.48
CA THR A 414 -4.79 19.99 22.48
C THR A 414 -5.84 20.60 23.41
N LEU A 415 -6.97 21.04 22.88
CA LEU A 415 -8.08 21.57 23.69
C LEU A 415 -8.65 20.49 24.62
N ILE A 416 -8.91 19.29 24.11
CA ILE A 416 -9.40 18.16 24.92
C ILE A 416 -8.41 17.85 26.05
N ALA A 417 -7.11 17.80 25.74
CA ALA A 417 -6.07 17.56 26.74
C ALA A 417 -6.07 18.62 27.85
N ILE A 418 -6.24 19.90 27.52
CA ILE A 418 -6.33 20.99 28.50
C ILE A 418 -7.57 20.84 29.40
N ILE A 419 -8.72 20.47 28.84
CA ILE A 419 -9.96 20.27 29.61
C ILE A 419 -9.78 19.12 30.62
N ILE A 420 -9.22 18.00 30.19
CA ILE A 420 -8.94 16.84 31.06
C ILE A 420 -7.93 17.24 32.15
N LEU A 421 -6.90 18.01 31.80
CA LEU A 421 -5.91 18.51 32.76
C LEU A 421 -6.59 19.37 33.85
N ILE A 422 -7.45 20.31 33.46
CA ILE A 422 -8.18 21.17 34.41
C ILE A 422 -9.08 20.33 35.33
N ALA A 423 -9.83 19.37 34.77
CA ALA A 423 -10.68 18.48 35.56
C ALA A 423 -9.87 17.65 36.58
N ALA A 424 -8.71 17.12 36.16
CA ALA A 424 -7.81 16.38 37.05
C ALA A 424 -7.22 17.27 38.15
N CYS A 425 -6.76 18.48 37.82
CA CYS A 425 -6.24 19.45 38.79
C CYS A 425 -7.32 19.84 39.82
N SER A 426 -8.56 20.04 39.38
CA SER A 426 -9.68 20.33 40.29
C SER A 426 -9.91 19.21 41.29
N ASN A 427 -9.76 17.96 40.88
CA ASN A 427 -9.93 16.82 41.79
C ASN A 427 -8.85 16.78 42.89
N ILE A 428 -7.60 17.08 42.54
CA ILE A 428 -6.49 17.17 43.51
C ILE A 428 -6.74 18.30 44.51
N ILE A 429 -7.18 19.47 44.03
CA ILE A 429 -7.52 20.61 44.90
C ILE A 429 -8.61 20.20 45.89
N SER A 430 -9.69 19.57 45.43
CA SER A 430 -10.78 19.09 46.31
C SER A 430 -10.27 18.12 47.38
N MET A 431 -9.42 17.17 47.02
CA MET A 431 -8.84 16.20 47.97
C MET A 431 -7.95 16.89 49.01
N LEU A 432 -7.10 17.83 48.61
CA LEU A 432 -6.22 18.56 49.53
C LEU A 432 -7.00 19.48 50.47
N VAL A 433 -8.07 20.12 49.99
CA VAL A 433 -8.98 20.90 50.82
C VAL A 433 -9.63 20.03 51.89
N LEU A 434 -10.11 18.84 51.51
CA LEU A 434 -10.70 17.87 52.45
C LEU A 434 -9.67 17.42 53.50
N LEU A 435 -8.46 17.04 53.06
CA LEU A 435 -7.38 16.61 53.96
C LEU A 435 -7.03 17.68 55.00
N VAL A 436 -6.91 18.95 54.58
CA VAL A 436 -6.64 20.06 55.49
C VAL A 436 -7.80 20.28 56.47
N ASN A 437 -9.04 20.14 56.00
CA ASN A 437 -10.22 20.28 56.85
C ASN A 437 -10.28 19.20 57.93
N ASP A 438 -9.99 17.93 57.60
CA ASP A 438 -9.95 16.83 58.56
C ASP A 438 -8.86 17.02 59.61
N LYS A 439 -7.75 17.65 59.22
CA LYS A 439 -6.60 17.91 60.09
C LYS A 439 -6.65 19.26 60.83
N LYS A 440 -7.76 19.99 60.78
CA LYS A 440 -7.93 21.30 61.46
C LYS A 440 -7.62 21.28 62.96
N LYS A 441 -7.99 20.22 63.68
CA LYS A 441 -7.74 20.11 65.13
C LYS A 441 -6.24 19.97 65.43
N GLU A 442 -5.54 19.11 64.69
CA GLU A 442 -4.09 18.93 64.80
C GLU A 442 -3.34 20.23 64.44
N ILE A 443 -3.80 20.94 63.41
CA ILE A 443 -3.32 22.28 63.04
C ILE A 443 -3.50 23.27 64.20
N ALA A 444 -4.66 23.26 64.87
CA ALA A 444 -4.96 24.16 65.99
C ALA A 444 -4.05 23.88 67.20
N ILE A 445 -3.79 22.62 67.53
CA ILE A 445 -2.86 22.22 68.60
C ILE A 445 -1.44 22.73 68.29
N LEU A 446 -0.94 22.50 67.07
CA LEU A 446 0.38 22.98 66.64
C LEU A 446 0.49 24.50 66.69
N ARG A 447 -0.59 25.22 66.32
CA ARG A 447 -0.66 26.69 66.42
C ARG A 447 -0.59 27.17 67.88
N SER A 448 -1.29 26.49 68.80
CA SER A 448 -1.23 26.80 70.24
C SER A 448 0.15 26.54 70.84
N MET A 449 0.92 25.60 70.27
CA MET A 449 2.32 25.34 70.63
C MET A 449 3.33 26.31 70.00
N GLY A 450 2.88 27.31 69.23
CA GLY A 450 3.73 28.36 68.65
C GLY A 450 4.10 28.16 67.17
N ALA A 451 3.54 27.18 66.46
CA ALA A 451 3.81 27.01 65.03
C ALA A 451 3.31 28.22 64.22
N SER A 452 4.11 28.69 63.26
CA SER A 452 3.72 29.78 62.35
C SER A 452 2.81 29.27 61.23
N SER A 453 1.88 30.11 60.75
CA SER A 453 1.02 29.79 59.61
C SER A 453 1.79 29.42 58.34
N LYS A 454 2.99 30.00 58.16
CA LYS A 454 3.90 29.67 57.04
C LYS A 454 4.45 28.25 57.17
N SER A 455 4.87 27.83 58.37
CA SER A 455 5.36 26.48 58.62
C SER A 455 4.30 25.42 58.29
N ILE A 456 3.06 25.67 58.70
CA ILE A 456 1.92 24.78 58.41
C ILE A 456 1.64 24.72 56.91
N ALA A 457 1.63 25.88 56.23
CA ALA A 457 1.46 25.93 54.78
C ALA A 457 2.55 25.17 54.02
N VAL A 458 3.81 25.23 54.48
CA VAL A 458 4.92 24.47 53.88
C VAL A 458 4.75 22.96 54.08
N ILE A 459 4.32 22.50 55.25
CA ILE A 459 4.07 21.07 55.51
C ILE A 459 3.02 20.52 54.54
N PHE A 460 1.86 21.17 54.44
CA PHE A 460 0.80 20.74 53.53
C PHE A 460 1.15 20.95 52.05
N GLY A 461 1.93 21.97 51.72
CA GLY A 461 2.50 22.16 50.38
C GLY A 461 3.45 21.03 50.00
N PHE A 462 4.29 20.55 50.92
CA PHE A 462 5.18 19.42 50.70
C PHE A 462 4.42 18.10 50.59
N CYS A 463 3.36 17.90 51.38
CA CYS A 463 2.43 16.79 51.20
C CYS A 463 1.81 16.80 49.79
N GLY A 464 1.35 17.97 49.32
CA GLY A 464 0.83 18.14 47.96
C GLY A 464 1.89 17.85 46.89
N PHE A 465 3.13 18.30 47.09
CA PHE A 465 4.25 18.02 46.20
C PHE A 465 4.55 16.52 46.08
N ILE A 466 4.63 15.81 47.22
CA ILE A 466 4.84 14.35 47.24
C ILE A 466 3.70 13.65 46.51
N MET A 467 2.45 14.02 46.79
CA MET A 467 1.29 13.45 46.10
C MET A 467 1.37 13.68 44.58
N GLY A 468 1.68 14.90 44.14
CA GLY A 468 1.86 15.22 42.72
C GLY A 468 3.00 14.45 42.06
N LEU A 469 4.09 14.19 42.79
CA LEU A 469 5.21 13.38 42.31
C LEU A 469 4.79 11.92 42.09
N PHE A 470 4.10 11.32 43.06
CA PHE A 470 3.56 9.96 42.91
C PHE A 470 2.52 9.87 41.78
N SER A 471 1.62 10.85 41.65
CA SER A 471 0.68 10.92 40.55
C SER A 471 1.39 10.96 39.19
N SER A 472 2.46 11.75 39.07
CA SER A 472 3.24 11.87 37.83
C SER A 472 3.93 10.54 37.49
N ILE A 473 4.55 9.89 38.46
CA ILE A 473 5.25 8.61 38.26
C ILE A 473 4.25 7.53 37.81
N ILE A 474 3.12 7.40 38.51
CA ILE A 474 2.08 6.42 38.17
C ILE A 474 1.48 6.73 36.79
N GLY A 475 1.19 8.00 36.50
CA GLY A 475 0.63 8.43 35.22
C GLY A 475 1.58 8.17 34.04
N ILE A 476 2.86 8.46 34.20
CA ILE A 476 3.89 8.19 33.18
C ILE A 476 4.07 6.69 32.98
N GLY A 477 4.10 5.91 34.07
CA GLY A 477 4.13 4.46 34.00
C GLY A 477 2.96 3.90 33.20
N ALA A 478 1.74 4.34 33.53
CA ALA A 478 0.52 3.96 32.79
C ALA A 478 0.60 4.39 31.31
N SER A 479 1.02 5.62 31.02
CA SER A 479 1.16 6.14 29.66
C SER A 479 2.13 5.31 28.81
N ILE A 480 3.29 4.96 29.34
CA ILE A 480 4.29 4.14 28.64
C ILE A 480 3.75 2.73 28.37
N ILE A 481 3.05 2.13 29.35
CA ILE A 481 2.44 0.80 29.20
C ILE A 481 1.37 0.83 28.10
N THR A 482 0.48 1.83 28.14
CA THR A 482 -0.57 2.01 27.12
C THR A 482 0.03 2.19 25.73
N LEU A 483 1.10 2.99 25.59
CA LEU A 483 1.74 3.23 24.31
C LEU A 483 2.41 1.95 23.76
N LYS A 484 3.09 1.17 24.60
CA LYS A 484 3.68 -0.12 24.17
C LYS A 484 2.63 -1.14 23.73
N HIS A 485 1.43 -1.06 24.27
CA HIS A 485 0.32 -1.98 24.00
C HIS A 485 -0.82 -1.34 23.20
N LEU A 486 -0.54 -0.32 22.40
CA LEU A 486 -1.54 0.40 21.61
C LEU A 486 -2.40 -0.53 20.74
N ASP A 487 -1.79 -1.54 20.12
CA ASP A 487 -2.49 -2.52 19.28
C ASP A 487 -3.56 -3.30 20.05
N LEU A 488 -3.30 -3.64 21.32
CA LEU A 488 -4.27 -4.32 22.18
C LEU A 488 -5.45 -3.40 22.51
N VAL A 489 -5.17 -2.13 22.80
CA VAL A 489 -6.19 -1.12 23.09
C VAL A 489 -7.11 -0.92 21.87
N ILE A 490 -6.53 -0.83 20.67
CA ILE A 490 -7.28 -0.68 19.41
C ILE A 490 -8.16 -1.90 19.15
N LYS A 491 -7.64 -3.12 19.36
CA LYS A 491 -8.42 -4.37 19.21
C LYS A 491 -9.58 -4.42 20.19
N LEU A 492 -9.35 -4.03 21.44
CA LEU A 492 -10.38 -4.01 22.48
C LEU A 492 -11.48 -2.98 22.15
N LEU A 493 -11.11 -1.76 21.74
CA LEU A 493 -12.05 -0.74 21.28
C LEU A 493 -12.85 -1.19 20.06
N SER A 494 -12.18 -1.81 19.07
CA SER A 494 -12.83 -2.33 17.86
C SER A 494 -13.82 -3.45 18.20
N MET A 495 -13.51 -4.29 19.20
CA MET A 495 -14.42 -5.33 19.69
C MET A 495 -15.67 -4.73 20.37
N ILE A 496 -15.50 -3.66 21.16
CA ILE A 496 -16.62 -2.99 21.82
C ILE A 496 -17.53 -2.26 20.82
N GLN A 497 -16.95 -1.61 19.81
CA GLN A 497 -17.71 -0.78 18.87
C GLN A 497 -18.26 -1.54 17.64
N GLY A 498 -17.84 -2.80 17.42
CA GLY A 498 -18.36 -3.65 16.34
C GLY A 498 -17.88 -3.29 14.93
N HIS A 499 -17.02 -2.28 14.80
CA HIS A 499 -16.37 -1.87 13.55
C HIS A 499 -14.86 -1.69 13.76
N THR A 500 -14.09 -1.79 12.67
CA THR A 500 -12.65 -1.53 12.71
C THR A 500 -12.43 -0.05 13.03
N PHE A 501 -12.04 0.26 14.28
CA PHE A 501 -11.79 1.62 14.73
C PHE A 501 -10.67 2.31 13.93
N PHE A 502 -9.78 1.50 13.37
CA PHE A 502 -8.64 1.94 12.58
C PHE A 502 -8.69 1.35 11.18
N ASN A 503 -8.67 2.21 10.16
CA ASN A 503 -8.50 1.80 8.77
C ASN A 503 -7.04 1.99 8.37
N ALA A 504 -6.31 0.88 8.19
CA ALA A 504 -4.92 0.87 7.77
C ALA A 504 -4.68 1.58 6.41
N ALA A 505 -5.74 1.73 5.61
CA ALA A 505 -5.67 2.55 4.40
C ALA A 505 -5.36 4.02 4.74
N PHE A 506 -6.01 4.61 5.74
CA PHE A 506 -5.88 6.06 6.02
C PHE A 506 -4.59 6.44 6.77
N PHE A 507 -4.11 5.57 7.66
CA PHE A 507 -3.02 5.87 8.59
C PHE A 507 -1.78 4.97 8.40
N GLY A 508 -1.78 4.13 7.38
CA GLY A 508 -0.71 3.17 7.10
C GLY A 508 -0.77 1.91 7.98
N ASN A 509 0.27 1.09 7.87
CA ASN A 509 0.31 -0.25 8.49
C ASN A 509 0.51 -0.24 10.01
N LYS A 510 0.98 0.87 10.60
CA LYS A 510 1.24 1.02 12.05
C LYS A 510 1.07 2.48 12.48
N LEU A 511 0.44 2.70 13.63
CA LEU A 511 0.44 4.00 14.30
C LEU A 511 1.84 4.29 14.88
N PRO A 512 2.39 5.49 14.66
CA PRO A 512 3.64 5.88 15.29
C PRO A 512 3.45 5.95 16.81
N ASN A 513 4.27 5.21 17.55
CA ASN A 513 4.28 5.16 19.02
C ASN A 513 5.47 5.94 19.60
N ASP A 514 5.75 7.12 19.04
CA ASP A 514 6.89 7.93 19.45
C ASP A 514 6.60 8.67 20.76
N LEU A 515 7.46 8.46 21.75
CA LEU A 515 7.43 9.18 23.02
C LEU A 515 8.11 10.54 22.86
N SER A 516 7.37 11.61 23.10
CA SER A 516 7.96 12.94 23.24
C SER A 516 8.56 13.10 24.64
N TYR A 517 9.90 13.10 24.72
CA TYR A 517 10.61 13.34 25.99
C TYR A 517 10.32 14.73 26.56
N ASP A 518 10.17 15.74 25.69
CA ASP A 518 9.84 17.11 26.11
C ASP A 518 8.49 17.16 26.85
N ALA A 519 7.50 16.41 26.36
CA ALA A 519 6.20 16.31 27.00
C ALA A 519 6.27 15.58 28.35
N LEU A 520 7.07 14.51 28.44
CA LEU A 520 7.28 13.78 29.70
C LEU A 520 7.93 14.68 30.76
N ILE A 521 9.02 15.37 30.41
CA ILE A 521 9.70 16.29 31.33
C ILE A 521 8.76 17.41 31.77
N PHE A 522 7.99 17.98 30.83
CA PHE A 522 6.99 18.98 31.14
C PHE A 522 5.98 18.48 32.18
N VAL A 523 5.42 17.27 32.01
CA VAL A 523 4.44 16.68 32.95
C VAL A 523 5.06 16.39 34.32
N ILE A 524 6.29 15.86 34.37
CA ILE A 524 7.02 15.58 35.63
C ILE A 524 7.22 16.84 36.45
N ILE A 525 7.45 17.99 35.81
CA ILE A 525 7.70 19.25 36.51
C ILE A 525 6.40 19.97 36.84
N ILE A 526 5.46 20.06 35.90
CA ILE A 526 4.26 20.90 36.08
C ILE A 526 3.29 20.32 37.10
N THR A 527 3.20 18.99 37.20
CA THR A 527 2.21 18.32 38.05
C THR A 527 2.51 18.48 39.55
N PRO A 528 3.75 18.25 40.04
CA PRO A 528 4.10 18.52 41.44
C PRO A 528 4.01 20.00 41.78
N VAL A 529 4.35 20.91 40.85
CA VAL A 529 4.23 22.36 41.06
C VAL A 529 2.77 22.77 41.24
N LEU A 530 1.87 22.28 40.39
CA LEU A 530 0.43 22.53 40.52
C LEU A 530 -0.13 21.96 41.83
N ALA A 531 0.26 20.73 42.20
CA ALA A 531 -0.17 20.10 43.44
C ALA A 531 0.34 20.84 44.69
N LEU A 532 1.57 21.36 44.65
CA LEU A 532 2.14 22.21 45.70
C LEU A 532 1.32 23.49 45.87
N ILE A 533 1.02 24.20 44.77
CA ILE A 533 0.21 25.42 44.80
C ILE A 533 -1.19 25.12 45.36
N ALA A 534 -1.81 24.04 44.89
CA ALA A 534 -3.12 23.57 45.34
C ALA A 534 -3.16 23.27 46.84
N GLY A 535 -2.10 22.68 47.41
CA GLY A 535 -2.02 22.33 48.85
C GLY A 535 -1.78 23.52 49.77
N ILE A 536 -1.04 24.53 49.31
CA ILE A 536 -0.71 25.73 50.10
C ILE A 536 -1.96 26.59 50.37
N VAL A 537 -2.81 26.79 49.36
CA VAL A 537 -3.98 27.68 49.45
C VAL A 537 -4.93 27.33 50.62
N PRO A 538 -5.44 26.09 50.76
CA PRO A 538 -6.30 25.73 51.88
C PRO A 538 -5.56 25.71 53.23
N ALA A 539 -4.29 25.31 53.26
CA ALA A 539 -3.50 25.24 54.49
C ALA A 539 -3.28 26.62 55.12
N ILE A 540 -2.99 27.64 54.29
CA ILE A 540 -2.92 29.03 54.75
C ILE A 540 -4.27 29.44 55.34
N LYS A 541 -5.38 29.15 54.66
CA LYS A 541 -6.73 29.51 55.12
C LYS A 541 -7.08 28.84 56.45
N ALA A 542 -6.76 27.57 56.63
CA ALA A 542 -6.99 26.83 57.87
C ALA A 542 -6.12 27.33 59.03
N SER A 543 -4.85 27.66 58.76
CA SER A 543 -3.91 28.13 59.79
C SER A 543 -4.22 29.54 60.36
N LYS A 544 -5.06 30.31 59.67
CA LYS A 544 -5.52 31.66 60.09
C LYS A 544 -6.70 31.61 61.07
N VAL A 545 -7.36 30.46 61.24
CA VAL A 545 -8.48 30.31 62.17
C VAL A 545 -7.94 30.25 63.61
N HIS A 546 -8.58 30.96 64.55
CA HIS A 546 -8.13 31.02 65.94
C HIS A 546 -8.22 29.64 66.62
N PRO A 547 -7.14 29.13 67.23
CA PRO A 547 -7.14 27.80 67.87
C PRO A 547 -8.23 27.62 68.93
N SER A 548 -8.53 28.69 69.68
CA SER A 548 -9.57 28.71 70.70
C SER A 548 -10.97 28.46 70.13
N SER A 549 -11.25 28.88 68.90
CA SER A 549 -12.55 28.66 68.26
C SER A 549 -12.75 27.21 67.81
N ILE A 550 -11.69 26.55 67.34
CA ILE A 550 -11.73 25.16 66.87
C ILE A 550 -11.79 24.18 68.05
N LEU A 551 -11.09 24.49 69.14
CA LEU A 551 -11.04 23.63 70.32
C LEU A 551 -12.27 23.76 71.23
N ARG A 552 -13.02 24.87 71.13
CA ARG A 552 -14.23 25.14 71.93
C ARG A 552 -15.53 24.75 71.22
N SER A 553 -15.53 24.57 69.90
CA SER A 553 -16.73 24.20 69.13
C SER A 553 -17.03 22.70 69.14
N GLN A 554 -16.59 21.97 70.17
CA GLN A 554 -16.91 20.57 70.45
C GLN A 554 -17.28 20.42 71.92
#